data_AF-A0A0D2U337-F1
#
_entry.id   AF-A0A0D2U337-F1
#
_cell.length_a   1.000
_cell.length_b   1.000
_cell.length_c   1.000
_cell.angle_alpha   90.00
_cell.angle_beta   90.00
_cell.angle_gamma   90.00
#
_symmetry.space_group_name_H-M   'P 1'
#
loop_
_entity.id
_entity.type
_entity.pdbx_description
1 polymer ?
#
loop_
_entity_poly.entity_id
_entity_poly.type
_entity_poly.pdbx_seq_one_letter_code
_entity_poly.pdbx_strand_id
1 'polypeptide(L)'
;MSLQALGAVLFLVLTVLVAVKLDSPDRMSWPIAFIPCWIFDGVACILCVRMRRRRRNHSIPAKQLALRAGFLALMIAFQVLLVLRLEGLLTVRWIAVLAPLLAFELLFAGTSVLYIHHNRPY
;
A
#
# COMPACT_ATOMS: atom_id res chain seq x y z
N MET A 1 4.45 -5.12 21.01
CA MET A 1 5.16 -5.21 19.72
C MET A 1 5.04 -3.87 19.01
N SER A 2 6.14 -3.27 18.53
CA SER A 2 6.10 -2.02 17.77
C SER A 2 5.52 -2.26 16.36
N LEU A 3 4.90 -1.25 15.74
CA LEU A 3 4.37 -1.35 14.37
C LEU A 3 5.46 -1.74 13.36
N GLN A 4 6.69 -1.29 13.60
CA GLN A 4 7.86 -1.64 12.80
C GLN A 4 8.19 -3.14 12.88
N ALA A 5 8.16 -3.74 14.07
CA ALA A 5 8.38 -5.17 14.25
C ALA A 5 7.29 -5.99 13.55
N LEU A 6 6.02 -5.57 13.65
CA LEU A 6 4.92 -6.20 12.90
C LEU A 6 5.15 -6.13 11.39
N GLY A 7 5.55 -4.97 10.87
CA GLY A 7 5.85 -4.78 9.45
C GLY A 7 6.99 -5.69 8.98
N ALA A 8 8.08 -5.78 9.74
CA ALA A 8 9.22 -6.65 9.40
C ALA A 8 8.82 -8.13 9.36
N VAL A 9 8.02 -8.59 10.34
CA VAL A 9 7.51 -9.97 10.36
C VAL A 9 6.61 -10.25 9.17
N LEU A 10 5.67 -9.36 8.86
CA LEU A 10 4.79 -9.51 7.68
C LEU A 10 5.58 -9.54 6.37
N PHE A 11 6.61 -8.71 6.25
CA PHE A 11 7.49 -8.70 5.07
C PHE A 11 8.30 -10.00 4.93
N LEU A 12 8.82 -10.53 6.03
CA LEU A 12 9.51 -11.82 6.02
C LEU A 12 8.57 -12.95 5.59
N VAL A 13 7.36 -12.99 6.16
CA VAL A 13 6.34 -13.98 5.78
C VAL A 13 5.96 -13.85 4.30
N LEU A 14 5.77 -12.62 3.80
CA LEU A 14 5.51 -12.35 2.38
C LEU A 14 6.62 -12.93 1.50
N THR A 15 7.87 -12.66 1.85
CA THR A 15 9.03 -13.13 1.08
C THR A 15 9.07 -14.66 1.01
N VAL A 16 8.81 -15.33 2.14
CA VAL A 16 8.73 -16.79 2.20
C VAL A 16 7.58 -17.33 1.36
N LEU A 17 6.38 -16.75 1.45
CA LEU A 17 5.22 -17.19 0.67
C LEU A 17 5.42 -17.00 -0.83
N VAL A 18 6.00 -15.88 -1.24
CA VAL A 18 6.35 -15.61 -2.64
C VAL A 18 7.39 -16.63 -3.12
N ALA A 19 8.44 -16.91 -2.34
CA ALA A 19 9.43 -17.92 -2.70
C ALA A 19 8.79 -19.30 -2.89
N VAL A 20 7.95 -19.75 -1.94
CA VAL A 20 7.24 -21.04 -2.04
C VAL A 20 6.32 -21.09 -3.27
N LYS A 21 5.65 -19.98 -3.61
CA LYS A 21 4.78 -19.90 -4.80
C LYS A 21 5.60 -19.99 -6.09
N LEU A 22 6.79 -19.40 -6.11
CA LEU A 22 7.71 -19.47 -7.25
C LEU A 22 8.30 -20.87 -7.43
N ASP A 23 8.63 -21.56 -6.33
CA ASP A 23 9.15 -22.93 -6.35
C ASP A 23 8.08 -23.97 -6.74
N SER A 24 6.81 -23.68 -6.46
CA SER A 24 5.71 -24.59 -6.74
C SER A 24 4.46 -23.81 -7.16
N PRO A 25 4.36 -23.43 -8.45
CA PRO A 25 3.27 -22.60 -8.97
C PRO A 25 1.87 -23.13 -8.68
N ASP A 26 1.70 -24.45 -8.62
CA ASP A 26 0.39 -25.09 -8.43
C ASP A 26 -0.04 -25.24 -6.96
N ARG A 27 0.87 -24.99 -5.99
CA ARG A 27 0.59 -25.26 -4.57
C ARG A 27 -0.37 -24.25 -3.92
N MET A 28 -0.36 -23.00 -4.33
CA MET A 28 -1.20 -21.94 -3.76
C MET A 28 -1.52 -20.89 -4.82
N SER A 29 -2.61 -20.14 -4.68
CA SER A 29 -2.93 -19.00 -5.56
C SER A 29 -2.17 -17.73 -5.14
N TRP A 30 -2.02 -16.76 -6.05
CA TRP A 30 -1.36 -15.49 -5.74
C TRP A 30 -2.04 -14.67 -4.63
N PRO A 31 -3.39 -14.64 -4.49
CA PRO A 31 -4.04 -13.99 -3.36
C PRO A 31 -3.57 -14.51 -2.00
N ILE A 32 -3.27 -15.82 -1.89
CA ILE A 32 -2.78 -16.44 -0.65
C ILE A 32 -1.36 -15.96 -0.33
N ALA A 33 -0.49 -15.90 -1.35
CA ALA A 33 0.88 -15.41 -1.17
C ALA A 33 0.92 -13.95 -0.68
N PHE A 34 -0.08 -13.14 -1.02
CA PHE A 34 -0.21 -11.73 -0.64
C PHE A 34 -0.97 -11.48 0.68
N ILE A 35 -1.37 -12.51 1.43
CA ILE A 35 -2.03 -12.38 2.74
C ILE A 35 -1.33 -11.39 3.69
N PRO A 36 0.01 -11.41 3.84
CA PRO A 36 0.68 -10.47 4.73
C PRO A 36 0.48 -9.00 4.32
N CYS A 37 0.41 -8.72 3.02
CA CYS A 37 0.11 -7.39 2.51
C CYS A 37 -1.32 -6.97 2.84
N TRP A 38 -2.31 -7.86 2.64
CA TRP A 38 -3.71 -7.58 2.99
C TRP A 38 -3.90 -7.28 4.47
N ILE A 39 -3.17 -7.99 5.35
CA ILE A 39 -3.16 -7.71 6.79
C ILE A 39 -2.61 -6.32 7.06
N PHE A 40 -1.48 -5.97 6.44
CA PHE A 40 -0.86 -4.65 6.60
C PHE A 40 -1.79 -3.52 6.14
N ASP A 41 -2.42 -3.67 4.97
CA ASP A 41 -3.38 -2.70 4.43
C ASP A 41 -4.63 -2.58 5.30
N GLY A 42 -5.11 -3.68 5.86
CA GLY A 42 -6.22 -3.70 6.82
C GLY A 42 -5.89 -2.92 8.10
N VAL A 43 -4.70 -3.12 8.66
CA VAL A 43 -4.21 -2.34 9.82
C VAL A 43 -4.10 -0.85 9.45
N ALA A 44 -3.52 -0.53 8.29
CA ALA A 44 -3.41 0.85 7.81
C ALA A 44 -4.78 1.52 7.62
N CYS A 45 -5.77 0.79 7.07
CA CYS A 45 -7.15 1.24 6.93
C CYS A 45 -7.77 1.56 8.29
N ILE A 46 -7.63 0.65 9.26
CA ILE A 46 -8.16 0.84 10.62
C ILE A 46 -7.52 2.08 11.27
N LEU A 47 -6.22 2.26 11.13
CA LEU A 47 -5.52 3.43 11.65
C LEU A 47 -6.01 4.72 10.97
N CYS A 48 -6.21 4.73 9.65
CA CYS A 48 -6.78 5.87 8.93
C CYS A 48 -8.19 6.22 9.43
N VAL A 49 -9.05 5.22 9.64
CA VAL A 49 -10.41 5.43 10.17
C VAL A 49 -10.36 5.94 11.61
N ARG A 50 -9.48 5.40 12.46
CA ARG A 50 -9.29 5.88 13.84
C ARG A 50 -8.81 7.32 13.86
N MET A 51 -7.87 7.70 13.00
CA MET A 51 -7.42 9.08 12.84
C MET A 51 -8.57 9.99 12.37
N ARG A 52 -9.40 9.53 11.43
CA ARG A 52 -10.60 10.26 10.99
C ARG A 52 -11.60 10.48 12.12
N ARG A 53 -11.85 9.46 12.95
CA ARG A 53 -12.72 9.59 14.12
C ARG A 53 -12.14 10.56 15.15
N ARG A 54 -10.82 10.48 15.41
CA ARG A 54 -10.12 11.40 16.31
C ARG A 54 -10.11 12.85 15.80
N ARG A 55 -10.08 13.04 14.47
CA ARG A 55 -10.21 14.34 13.81
C ARG A 55 -11.54 15.05 14.10
N ARG A 56 -12.61 14.31 14.41
CA ARG A 56 -13.87 14.92 14.88
C ARG A 56 -13.66 15.73 16.18
N ASN A 57 -12.60 15.42 16.94
CA ASN A 57 -12.23 16.08 18.19
C ASN A 57 -10.96 16.97 18.11
N HIS A 58 -10.21 16.97 17.00
CA HIS A 58 -8.93 17.70 16.90
C HIS A 58 -8.64 18.23 15.48
N SER A 59 -7.85 19.31 15.43
CA SER A 59 -7.48 20.15 14.26
C SER A 59 -6.56 19.52 13.20
N ILE A 60 -6.62 18.20 12.97
CA ILE A 60 -5.86 17.62 11.83
C ILE A 60 -6.46 18.17 10.51
N PRO A 61 -5.65 18.71 9.58
CA PRO A 61 -6.15 19.24 8.32
C PRO A 61 -6.73 18.13 7.44
N ALA A 62 -7.93 18.36 6.86
CA ALA A 62 -8.66 17.38 6.02
C ALA A 62 -7.80 16.82 4.89
N LYS A 63 -6.98 17.71 4.32
CA LYS A 63 -6.10 17.41 3.19
C LYS A 63 -5.10 16.30 3.52
N GLN A 64 -4.51 16.28 4.71
CA GLN A 64 -3.53 15.24 5.08
C GLN A 64 -4.18 13.85 5.21
N LEU A 65 -5.39 13.79 5.77
CA LEU A 65 -6.12 12.52 5.86
C LEU A 65 -6.54 12.02 4.47
N ALA A 66 -7.04 12.91 3.61
CA ALA A 66 -7.41 12.58 2.24
C ALA A 66 -6.21 12.07 1.44
N LEU A 67 -5.05 12.71 1.58
CA LEU A 67 -3.80 12.26 0.94
C LEU A 67 -3.37 10.87 1.44
N ARG A 68 -3.38 10.63 2.76
CA ARG A 68 -3.05 9.30 3.33
C ARG A 68 -3.99 8.20 2.83
N ALA A 69 -5.29 8.49 2.80
CA ALA A 69 -6.29 7.55 2.29
C ALA A 69 -6.11 7.30 0.78
N GLY A 70 -5.80 8.34 0.00
CA GLY A 70 -5.50 8.23 -1.43
C GLY A 70 -4.27 7.37 -1.71
N PHE A 71 -3.18 7.57 -0.96
CA PHE A 71 -1.98 6.74 -1.06
C PHE A 71 -2.27 5.27 -0.74
N LEU A 72 -3.02 5.01 0.33
CA LEU A 72 -3.42 3.65 0.70
C LEU A 72 -4.29 3.01 -0.39
N ALA A 73 -5.23 3.76 -0.96
CA ALA A 73 -6.08 3.26 -2.04
C ALA A 73 -5.27 2.92 -3.31
N LEU A 74 -4.26 3.73 -3.66
CA LEU A 74 -3.38 3.45 -4.80
C LEU A 74 -2.54 2.18 -4.58
N MET A 75 -2.01 1.99 -3.37
CA MET A 75 -1.26 0.78 -3.02
C MET A 75 -2.12 -0.48 -3.05
N ILE A 76 -3.33 -0.43 -2.49
CA ILE A 76 -4.28 -1.54 -2.55
C ILE A 76 -4.66 -1.84 -4.00
N ALA A 77 -4.96 -0.80 -4.80
CA ALA A 77 -5.31 -0.96 -6.21
C ALA A 77 -4.17 -1.63 -6.99
N PHE A 78 -2.92 -1.21 -6.77
CA PHE A 78 -1.75 -1.86 -7.37
C PHE A 78 -1.67 -3.34 -6.99
N GLN A 79 -1.75 -3.68 -5.71
CA GLN A 79 -1.66 -5.06 -5.24
C GLN A 79 -2.78 -5.94 -5.83
N VAL A 80 -4.01 -5.44 -5.85
CA VAL A 80 -5.15 -6.16 -6.43
C VAL A 80 -4.95 -6.41 -7.93
N LEU A 81 -4.56 -5.39 -8.70
CA LEU A 81 -4.29 -5.54 -10.12
C LEU A 81 -3.13 -6.49 -10.39
N LEU A 82 -2.08 -6.42 -9.56
CA LEU A 82 -0.93 -7.32 -9.65
C LEU A 82 -1.35 -8.76 -9.41
N VAL A 83 -2.08 -9.03 -8.33
CA VAL A 83 -2.56 -10.38 -8.01
C VAL A 83 -3.48 -10.92 -9.10
N LEU A 84 -4.44 -10.14 -9.57
CA LEU A 84 -5.33 -10.55 -10.67
C LEU A 84 -4.57 -10.83 -11.97
N ARG A 85 -3.53 -10.04 -12.27
CA ARG A 85 -2.67 -10.26 -13.43
C ARG A 85 -1.85 -11.53 -13.29
N LEU A 86 -1.25 -11.76 -12.12
CA LEU A 86 -0.42 -12.93 -11.83
C LEU A 86 -1.24 -14.23 -11.82
N GLU A 87 -2.51 -14.15 -11.41
CA GLU A 87 -3.47 -15.27 -11.46
C GLU A 87 -3.99 -15.54 -12.89
N GLY A 88 -3.63 -14.70 -13.88
CA GLY A 88 -4.10 -14.85 -15.26
C GLY A 88 -5.56 -14.41 -15.47
N LEU A 89 -6.19 -13.78 -14.48
CA LEU A 89 -7.57 -13.29 -14.55
C LEU A 89 -7.68 -11.95 -15.30
N LEU A 90 -6.57 -11.23 -15.47
CA LEU A 90 -6.50 -9.98 -16.23
C LEU A 90 -5.56 -10.09 -17.43
N THR A 91 -6.06 -9.75 -18.62
CA THR A 91 -5.29 -9.72 -19.87
C THR A 91 -4.69 -8.35 -20.22
N VAL A 92 -4.90 -7.33 -19.38
CA VAL A 92 -4.42 -5.96 -19.61
C VAL A 92 -2.89 -5.85 -19.70
N ARG A 93 -2.39 -4.77 -20.32
CA ARG A 93 -0.95 -4.49 -20.41
C ARG A 93 -0.36 -4.23 -19.02
N TRP A 94 0.90 -4.61 -18.81
CA TRP A 94 1.62 -4.38 -17.54
C TRP A 94 1.63 -2.92 -17.08
N ILE A 95 1.62 -1.97 -18.01
CA ILE A 95 1.55 -0.54 -17.66
C ILE A 95 0.25 -0.18 -16.92
N ALA A 96 -0.87 -0.84 -17.22
CA ALA A 96 -2.13 -0.62 -16.52
C ALA A 96 -2.08 -1.17 -15.08
N VAL A 97 -1.37 -2.30 -14.89
CA VAL A 97 -1.12 -2.88 -13.56
C VAL A 97 -0.22 -1.97 -12.72
N LEU A 98 0.82 -1.40 -13.33
CA LEU A 98 1.77 -0.50 -12.67
C LEU A 98 1.25 0.94 -12.51
N ALA A 99 0.19 1.32 -13.20
CA ALA A 99 -0.33 2.69 -13.19
C ALA A 99 -0.63 3.23 -11.78
N PRO A 100 -1.26 2.48 -10.84
CA PRO A 100 -1.48 3.00 -9.49
C PRO A 100 -0.19 3.21 -8.70
N LEU A 101 0.82 2.36 -8.91
CA LEU A 101 2.15 2.51 -8.30
C LEU A 101 2.87 3.75 -8.86
N LEU A 102 2.82 3.95 -10.18
CA LEU A 102 3.39 5.16 -10.80
C LEU A 102 2.69 6.43 -10.31
N ALA A 103 1.37 6.41 -10.20
CA ALA A 103 0.61 7.52 -9.63
C ALA A 103 0.98 7.78 -8.17
N PHE A 104 1.18 6.73 -7.37
CA PHE A 104 1.65 6.84 -5.99
C PHE A 104 3.01 7.52 -5.93
N GLU A 105 4.00 7.06 -6.70
CA GLU A 105 5.36 7.62 -6.73
C GLU A 105 5.36 9.10 -7.15
N LEU A 106 4.61 9.44 -8.20
CA LEU A 106 4.50 10.82 -8.68
C LEU A 106 3.88 11.75 -7.63
N LEU A 107 2.81 11.30 -6.95
CA LEU A 107 2.17 12.07 -5.88
C LEU A 107 3.07 12.19 -4.64
N PHE A 108 3.76 11.11 -4.26
CA PHE A 108 4.67 11.08 -3.13
C PHE A 108 5.87 12.01 -3.35
N ALA A 109 6.53 11.91 -4.50
CA ALA A 109 7.62 12.80 -4.88
C ALA A 109 7.16 14.27 -4.95
N GLY A 110 6.01 14.53 -5.57
CA GLY A 110 5.46 15.89 -5.70
C GLY A 110 5.17 16.54 -4.34
N THR A 111 4.54 15.81 -3.41
CA THR A 111 4.27 16.32 -2.06
C THR A 111 5.55 16.53 -1.24
N SER A 112 6.56 15.68 -1.43
CA SER A 112 7.85 15.79 -0.73
C SER A 112 8.64 17.02 -1.19
N VAL A 113 8.70 17.28 -2.50
CA VAL A 113 9.38 18.46 -3.06
C VAL A 113 8.71 19.76 -2.62
N LEU A 114 7.37 19.82 -2.67
CA LEU A 114 6.61 20.98 -2.19
C LEU A 114 6.83 21.25 -0.70
N TYR A 115 6.90 20.19 0.12
CA TYR A 115 7.16 20.33 1.55
C TYR A 115 8.55 20.92 1.82
N ILE A 116 9.58 20.44 1.12
CA ILE A 116 10.95 20.97 1.26
C ILE A 116 11.01 22.44 0.84
N HIS A 117 10.32 22.83 -0.24
CA HIS A 117 10.34 24.21 -0.72
C HIS A 117 9.59 25.17 0.21
N HIS A 118 8.49 24.74 0.84
CA HIS A 118 7.72 25.59 1.75
C HIS A 118 8.42 25.83 3.10
N ASN A 119 9.29 24.92 3.53
CA ASN A 119 9.88 24.92 4.87
C ASN A 119 11.35 25.42 4.92
N ARG A 120 11.84 26.06 3.85
CA ARG A 120 13.15 26.72 3.89
C ARG A 120 13.03 28.05 4.66
N PRO A 121 13.72 28.22 5.79
CA PRO A 121 13.81 29.53 6.44
C PRO A 121 14.63 30.45 5.53
N TYR A 122 14.03 31.57 5.13
CA TYR A 122 14.77 32.70 4.57
C TYR A 122 15.41 33.50 5.69
#